data_AF-A0A8G2DK71-F1
#
_entry.id   AF-A0A8G2DK71-F1
#
_cell.length_a   1.000
_cell.length_b   1.000
_cell.length_c   1.000
_cell.angle_alpha   90.00
_cell.angle_beta   90.00
_cell.angle_gamma   90.00
#
_symmetry.space_group_name_H-M   'P 1'
#
loop_
_entity.id
_entity.type
_entity.pdbx_description
1 polymer ?
#
loop_
_entity_poly.entity_id
_entity_poly.type
_entity_poly.pdbx_seq_one_letter_code
_entity_poly.pdbx_strand_id
1 'polypeptide(L)'
;MSEASARRKPNVQPVLLDTELDHLPSELRWREWMGRVEAVIFAASEPVTRSVLARVVGKNCNLELIPDDIRAELAGRPYELVAVAGGWQHRTKKIFGDAIRAAFGTAAGEGAKELSQTEALVLMCIAYFQPITR
;
A
#
# COMPACT_ATOMS: atom_id res chain seq x y z
N MET A 1 30.76 31.68 13.81
CA MET A 1 31.40 30.37 13.55
C MET A 1 30.27 29.35 13.40
N SER A 2 30.22 28.69 12.24
CA SER A 2 29.05 27.97 11.71
C SER A 2 28.95 26.57 12.30
N GLU A 3 27.82 26.24 12.94
CA GLU A 3 27.47 24.88 13.32
C GLU A 3 26.98 24.11 12.08
N ALA A 4 27.86 23.30 11.50
CA ALA A 4 27.51 22.36 10.45
C ALA A 4 26.79 21.16 11.09
N SER A 5 25.45 21.17 11.07
CA SER A 5 24.64 20.00 11.40
C SER A 5 24.88 18.92 10.36
N ALA A 6 25.68 17.92 10.73
CA ALA A 6 25.97 16.76 9.89
C ALA A 6 24.67 15.95 9.70
N ARG A 7 24.06 16.07 8.51
CA ARG A 7 23.00 15.16 8.04
C ARG A 7 23.53 13.74 8.10
N ARG A 8 23.10 13.00 9.13
CA ARG A 8 23.32 11.56 9.27
C ARG A 8 22.61 10.88 8.09
N LYS A 9 23.37 10.41 7.10
CA LYS A 9 22.83 9.55 6.04
C LYS A 9 22.20 8.33 6.72
N PRO A 10 20.94 7.95 6.39
CA PRO A 10 20.37 6.73 6.93
C PRO A 10 21.29 5.58 6.53
N ASN A 11 21.79 4.87 7.52
CA ASN A 11 22.62 3.69 7.34
C ASN A 11 21.71 2.59 6.77
N VAL A 12 21.56 2.55 5.45
CA VAL A 12 20.87 1.46 4.74
C VAL A 12 21.84 0.29 4.68
N GLN A 13 22.16 -0.30 5.83
CA GLN A 13 22.60 -1.68 5.83
C GLN A 13 21.35 -2.50 5.54
N PRO A 14 21.30 -3.22 4.40
CA PRO A 14 20.19 -4.14 4.18
C PRO A 14 20.23 -5.13 5.35
N VAL A 15 19.20 -5.08 6.19
CA VAL A 15 18.95 -6.15 7.15
C VAL A 15 18.95 -7.43 6.33
N LEU A 16 19.88 -8.34 6.63
CA LEU A 16 20.00 -9.63 5.96
C LEU A 16 18.78 -10.46 6.36
N LEU A 17 17.69 -10.30 5.61
CA LEU A 17 16.52 -11.14 5.72
C LEU A 17 16.80 -12.46 5.01
N ASP A 18 16.72 -13.59 5.72
CA ASP A 18 16.70 -14.91 5.08
C ASP A 18 15.36 -15.07 4.35
N THR A 19 15.39 -14.85 3.04
CA THR A 19 14.22 -15.01 2.17
C THR A 19 13.99 -16.45 1.76
N GLU A 20 15.01 -17.30 1.73
CA GLU A 20 14.90 -18.66 1.21
C GLU A 20 14.29 -19.61 2.24
N LEU A 21 14.57 -19.41 3.53
CA LEU A 21 13.99 -20.20 4.63
C LEU A 21 14.20 -21.71 4.42
N ASP A 22 15.37 -22.08 3.86
CA ASP A 22 15.68 -23.45 3.46
C ASP A 22 15.69 -24.44 4.65
N HIS A 23 15.88 -23.91 5.86
CA HIS A 23 15.83 -24.66 7.11
C HIS A 23 14.41 -25.09 7.52
N LEU A 24 13.36 -24.49 6.94
CA LEU A 24 11.96 -24.83 7.24
C LEU A 24 11.42 -25.88 6.25
N PRO A 25 10.53 -26.78 6.71
CA PRO A 25 9.66 -27.56 5.83
C PRO A 25 8.83 -26.68 4.91
N SER A 26 8.42 -27.20 3.75
CA SER A 26 7.70 -26.45 2.71
C SER A 26 6.45 -25.73 3.21
N GLU A 27 5.62 -26.39 4.03
CA GLU A 27 4.38 -25.80 4.56
C GLU A 27 4.65 -24.62 5.49
N LEU A 28 5.61 -24.76 6.41
CA LEU A 28 5.98 -23.68 7.34
C LEU A 28 6.67 -22.52 6.62
N ARG A 29 7.49 -22.84 5.62
CA ARG A 29 8.09 -21.86 4.73
C ARG A 29 7.04 -21.04 3.99
N TRP A 30 6.03 -21.72 3.44
CA TRP A 30 4.92 -21.06 2.75
C TRP A 30 4.16 -20.10 3.67
N ARG A 31 3.82 -20.56 4.89
CA ARG A 31 3.14 -19.72 5.89
C ARG A 31 3.94 -18.49 6.28
N GLU A 32 5.24 -18.66 6.46
CA GLU A 32 6.13 -17.54 6.79
C GLU A 32 6.20 -16.52 5.63
N TRP A 33 6.28 -16.99 4.37
CA TRP A 33 6.21 -16.11 3.21
C TRP A 33 4.86 -15.40 3.08
N MET A 34 3.74 -16.09 3.32
CA MET A 34 2.40 -15.48 3.36
C MET A 34 2.36 -14.35 4.39
N GLY A 35 2.80 -14.62 5.63
CA GLY A 35 2.80 -13.63 6.70
C GLY A 35 3.68 -12.41 6.39
N ARG A 36 4.85 -12.61 5.76
CA ARG A 36 5.71 -11.50 5.31
C ARG A 36 5.07 -10.66 4.23
N VAL A 37 4.49 -11.30 3.22
CA VAL A 37 3.81 -10.60 2.12
C VAL A 37 2.62 -9.82 2.65
N GLU A 38 1.77 -10.44 3.48
CA GLU A 38 0.64 -9.77 4.12
C GLU A 38 1.10 -8.56 4.95
N ALA A 39 2.13 -8.72 5.79
CA ALA A 39 2.66 -7.64 6.61
C ALA A 39 3.18 -6.46 5.78
N VAL A 40 3.87 -6.73 4.67
CA VAL A 40 4.37 -5.68 3.76
C VAL A 40 3.20 -4.92 3.11
N ILE A 41 2.18 -5.63 2.65
CA ILE A 41 0.99 -5.02 2.05
C ILE A 41 0.22 -4.22 3.09
N PHE A 42 0.06 -4.75 4.31
CA PHE A 42 -0.64 -4.08 5.40
C PHE A 42 0.04 -2.78 5.81
N ALA A 43 1.38 -2.76 5.85
CA ALA A 43 2.15 -1.58 6.23
C ALA A 43 2.20 -0.50 5.13
N ALA A 44 1.90 -0.83 3.88
CA ALA A 44 2.02 0.08 2.75
C ALA A 44 0.81 1.01 2.64
N SER A 45 1.06 2.29 2.33
CA SER A 45 0.02 3.28 2.03
C SER A 45 -0.43 3.28 0.56
N GLU A 46 0.30 2.57 -0.30
CA GLU A 46 0.06 2.48 -1.74
C GLU A 46 0.08 1.02 -2.21
N PRO A 47 -0.56 0.69 -3.36
CA PRO A 47 -0.50 -0.66 -3.91
C PRO A 47 0.92 -1.19 -4.06
N VAL A 48 1.22 -2.30 -3.41
CA VAL A 48 2.54 -2.91 -3.41
C VAL A 48 2.73 -3.74 -4.68
N THR A 49 3.76 -3.41 -5.44
CA THR A 49 4.05 -4.11 -6.70
C THR A 49 4.71 -5.46 -6.47
N ARG A 50 4.62 -6.31 -7.49
CA ARG A 50 5.27 -7.63 -7.53
C ARG A 50 6.77 -7.56 -7.23
N SER A 51 7.46 -6.54 -7.74
CA SER A 51 8.91 -6.38 -7.57
C SER A 51 9.31 -6.07 -6.13
N VAL A 52 8.41 -5.45 -5.36
CA VAL A 52 8.61 -5.19 -3.93
C VAL A 52 8.38 -6.48 -3.13
N LEU A 53 7.29 -7.19 -3.40
CA LEU A 53 6.98 -8.45 -2.70
C LEU A 53 8.02 -9.55 -2.97
N ALA A 54 8.60 -9.59 -4.17
CA ALA A 54 9.68 -10.51 -4.52
C ALA A 54 10.93 -10.37 -3.63
N ARG A 55 11.08 -9.26 -2.89
CA ARG A 55 12.23 -9.03 -1.99
C ARG A 55 12.07 -9.72 -0.63
N VAL A 56 10.88 -10.23 -0.30
CA VAL A 56 10.60 -10.86 1.01
C VAL A 56 10.29 -12.35 0.91
N VAL A 57 10.36 -12.92 -0.29
CA VAL A 57 10.17 -14.34 -0.57
C VAL A 57 11.40 -14.94 -1.26
N GLY A 58 11.55 -16.26 -1.20
CA GLY A 58 12.65 -16.98 -1.87
C GLY A 58 12.53 -16.97 -3.39
N LYS A 59 13.65 -17.14 -4.09
CA LYS A 59 13.72 -17.09 -5.57
C LYS A 59 12.82 -18.11 -6.27
N ASN A 60 12.61 -19.26 -5.64
CA ASN A 60 11.82 -20.36 -6.17
C ASN A 60 10.34 -20.28 -5.76
N CYS A 61 9.94 -19.24 -5.04
CA CYS A 61 8.56 -19.05 -4.62
C CYS A 61 7.68 -18.59 -5.80
N ASN A 62 6.55 -19.27 -6.02
CA ASN A 62 5.53 -18.77 -6.95
C ASN A 62 4.69 -17.70 -6.26
N LEU A 63 5.15 -16.45 -6.36
CA LEU A 63 4.52 -15.30 -5.72
C LEU A 63 3.08 -15.04 -6.17
N GLU A 64 2.64 -15.54 -7.33
CA GLU A 64 1.26 -15.34 -7.79
C GLU A 64 0.24 -16.10 -6.93
N LEU A 65 0.65 -17.17 -6.25
CA LEU A 65 -0.26 -17.97 -5.42
C LEU A 65 -0.41 -17.41 -4.00
N ILE A 66 0.58 -16.68 -3.49
CA ILE A 66 0.55 -16.13 -2.13
C ILE A 66 -0.66 -15.19 -1.93
N PRO A 67 -0.91 -14.19 -2.80
CA PRO A 67 -2.07 -13.31 -2.64
C PRO A 67 -3.41 -14.05 -2.65
N ASP A 68 -3.53 -15.14 -3.41
CA ASP A 68 -4.77 -15.92 -3.48
C ASP A 68 -5.01 -16.71 -2.18
N ASP A 69 -3.97 -17.32 -1.61
CA ASP A 69 -4.06 -17.99 -0.31
C ASP A 69 -4.36 -17.01 0.83
N ILE A 70 -3.71 -15.83 0.82
CA ILE A 70 -4.02 -14.76 1.80
C ILE A 70 -5.49 -14.34 1.68
N ARG A 71 -6.02 -14.14 0.45
CA ARG A 71 -7.44 -13.83 0.27
C ARG A 71 -8.35 -14.91 0.84
N ALA A 72 -8.00 -16.18 0.69
CA ALA A 72 -8.77 -17.29 1.25
C ALA A 72 -8.80 -17.23 2.79
N GLU A 73 -7.67 -16.96 3.45
CA GLU A 73 -7.61 -16.80 4.91
C GLU A 73 -8.37 -15.55 5.40
N LEU A 74 -8.40 -14.50 4.58
CA LEU A 74 -9.11 -13.24 4.89
C LEU A 74 -10.61 -13.27 4.57
N ALA A 75 -11.16 -14.37 4.04
CA ALA A 75 -12.56 -14.45 3.62
C ALA A 75 -13.55 -14.08 4.75
N GLY A 76 -13.25 -14.40 6.01
CA GLY A 76 -14.07 -14.05 7.18
C GLY A 76 -13.77 -12.70 7.83
N ARG A 77 -12.77 -11.95 7.35
CA ARG A 77 -12.31 -10.68 7.96
C ARG A 77 -13.05 -9.47 7.38
N PRO A 78 -13.08 -8.32 8.09
CA PRO A 78 -13.74 -7.10 7.61
C PRO A 78 -12.94 -6.35 6.53
N TYR A 79 -11.76 -6.85 6.19
CA TYR A 79 -10.89 -6.36 5.13
C TYR A 79 -10.53 -7.48 4.16
N GLU A 80 -10.07 -7.11 2.98
CA GLU A 80 -9.75 -7.98 1.87
C GLU A 80 -8.50 -7.49 1.15
N LEU A 81 -7.85 -8.38 0.41
CA LEU A 81 -6.69 -8.07 -0.41
C LEU A 81 -7.13 -7.88 -1.86
N VAL A 82 -6.93 -6.68 -2.43
CA VAL A 82 -7.34 -6.34 -3.79
C VAL A 82 -6.15 -6.03 -4.69
N ALA A 83 -6.25 -6.40 -5.96
CA ALA A 83 -5.29 -6.00 -6.99
C ALA A 83 -5.71 -4.65 -7.60
N VAL A 84 -4.81 -3.66 -7.59
CA VAL A 84 -5.04 -2.31 -8.14
C VAL A 84 -3.77 -1.81 -8.80
N ALA A 85 -3.89 -1.32 -10.05
CA ALA A 85 -2.80 -0.74 -10.82
C ALA A 85 -1.52 -1.62 -10.91
N GLY A 86 -1.69 -2.95 -10.96
CA GLY A 86 -0.57 -3.90 -11.01
C GLY A 86 0.13 -4.17 -9.67
N GLY A 87 -0.45 -3.73 -8.55
CA GLY A 87 -0.03 -4.06 -7.20
C GLY A 87 -1.17 -4.58 -6.34
N TRP A 88 -0.86 -4.92 -5.08
CA TRP A 88 -1.83 -5.40 -4.10
C TRP A 88 -1.92 -4.44 -2.92
N GLN A 89 -3.13 -4.27 -2.37
CA GLN A 89 -3.37 -3.48 -1.17
C GLN A 89 -4.49 -4.08 -0.32
N HIS A 90 -4.45 -3.85 0.98
CA HIS A 90 -5.59 -4.10 1.85
C HIS A 90 -6.67 -3.04 1.63
N ARG A 91 -7.92 -3.47 1.58
CA ARG A 91 -9.09 -2.59 1.64
C ARG A 91 -10.12 -3.13 2.61
N THR A 92 -10.89 -2.24 3.21
CA THR A 92 -12.08 -2.63 3.95
C THR A 92 -13.15 -3.12 2.98
N LYS A 93 -13.90 -4.15 3.35
CA LYS A 93 -15.01 -4.65 2.53
C LYS A 93 -16.10 -3.61 2.43
N LYS A 94 -16.71 -3.50 1.24
CA LYS A 94 -17.74 -2.48 0.94
C LYS A 94 -18.92 -2.47 1.92
N ILE A 95 -19.28 -3.63 2.48
CA ILE A 95 -20.38 -3.76 3.47
C ILE A 95 -20.15 -2.90 4.73
N PHE A 96 -18.91 -2.60 5.09
CA PHE A 96 -18.57 -1.75 6.23
C PHE A 96 -18.47 -0.26 5.87
N GLY A 97 -18.79 0.11 4.63
CA GLY A 97 -18.68 1.49 4.15
C GLY A 97 -19.49 2.49 4.97
N ASP A 98 -20.73 2.14 5.35
CA ASP A 98 -21.58 3.02 6.18
C ASP A 98 -21.00 3.23 7.58
N ALA A 99 -20.44 2.19 8.20
CA ALA A 99 -19.81 2.28 9.51
C ALA A 99 -18.55 3.18 9.48
N ILE A 100 -17.73 3.04 8.43
CA ILE A 100 -16.56 3.89 8.21
C ILE A 100 -17.00 5.34 7.99
N ARG A 101 -18.05 5.56 7.18
CA ARG A 101 -18.58 6.89 6.91
C ARG A 101 -19.15 7.57 8.16
N ALA A 102 -19.85 6.81 8.99
CA ALA A 102 -20.38 7.33 10.24
C ALA A 102 -19.27 7.75 11.21
N ALA A 103 -18.13 7.05 11.23
CA ALA A 103 -17.02 7.34 12.13
C ALA A 103 -16.11 8.50 11.65
N PHE A 104 -15.82 8.55 10.34
CA PHE A 104 -14.79 9.45 9.79
C PHE A 104 -15.34 10.49 8.79
N GLY A 105 -16.63 10.48 8.47
CA GLY A 105 -17.18 11.23 7.35
C GLY A 105 -16.87 10.54 6.01
N THR A 106 -16.78 11.26 4.91
CA THR A 106 -16.32 10.67 3.63
C THR A 106 -14.89 10.16 3.80
N ALA A 107 -14.66 8.87 3.49
CA ALA A 107 -13.37 8.23 3.65
C ALA A 107 -12.26 8.99 2.89
N ALA A 108 -11.03 9.01 3.43
CA ALA A 108 -9.89 9.63 2.77
C ALA A 108 -9.74 9.06 1.34
N GLY A 109 -9.89 9.92 0.33
CA GLY A 109 -9.96 9.55 -1.09
C GLY A 109 -11.32 9.80 -1.75
N GLU A 110 -12.42 9.75 -1.00
CA GLU A 110 -13.77 10.20 -1.43
C GLU A 110 -14.11 11.61 -0.90
N GLY A 111 -13.28 12.15 -0.01
CA GLY A 111 -13.44 13.45 0.64
C GLY A 111 -12.66 14.61 0.02
N ALA A 112 -12.01 14.44 -1.14
CA ALA A 112 -11.66 15.62 -1.93
C ALA A 112 -12.99 16.18 -2.42
N LYS A 113 -13.47 17.26 -1.78
CA LYS A 113 -14.68 17.99 -2.21
C LYS A 113 -14.63 18.11 -3.72
N GLU A 114 -15.55 17.44 -4.43
CA GLU A 114 -15.63 17.60 -5.87
C GLU A 114 -15.80 19.10 -6.14
N LEU A 115 -14.92 19.65 -6.98
CA LEU A 115 -15.00 21.05 -7.34
C LEU A 115 -16.37 21.29 -7.97
N SER A 116 -17.11 22.27 -7.46
CA SER A 116 -18.27 22.79 -8.17
C SER A 116 -17.84 23.23 -9.57
N GLN A 117 -18.79 23.26 -10.52
CA GLN A 117 -18.51 23.69 -11.89
C GLN A 117 -17.77 25.05 -11.93
N THR A 118 -18.15 25.98 -11.04
CA THR A 118 -17.49 27.28 -10.92
C THR A 118 -16.06 27.18 -10.40
N GLU A 119 -15.82 26.37 -9.35
CA GLU A 119 -14.47 26.16 -8.81
C GLU A 119 -13.56 25.50 -9.85
N ALA A 120 -14.07 24.53 -10.62
CA ALA A 120 -13.33 23.89 -11.70
C ALA A 120 -13.03 24.86 -12.86
N LEU A 121 -14.00 25.70 -13.24
CA LEU A 121 -13.81 26.71 -14.28
C LEU A 121 -12.76 27.75 -13.87
N VAL A 122 -12.82 28.26 -12.64
CA VAL A 122 -11.83 29.20 -12.11
C VAL A 122 -10.45 28.56 -12.09
N LEU A 123 -10.33 27.31 -11.65
CA LEU A 123 -9.06 26.58 -11.65
C LEU A 123 -8.50 26.41 -13.07
N MET A 124 -9.34 26.10 -14.05
CA MET A 124 -8.97 26.03 -15.47
C MET A 124 -8.49 27.39 -16.00
N CYS A 125 -9.18 28.48 -15.67
CA CYS A 125 -8.76 29.83 -16.05
C CYS A 125 -7.41 30.21 -15.45
N ILE A 126 -7.18 29.93 -14.15
CA ILE A 126 -5.89 30.18 -13.51
C ILE A 126 -4.79 29.36 -14.20
N ALA A 127 -5.02 28.07 -14.43
CA ALA A 127 -4.02 27.19 -15.03
C ALA A 127 -3.64 27.60 -16.46
N TYR A 128 -4.63 28.02 -17.25
CA TYR A 128 -4.43 28.39 -18.66
C TYR A 128 -3.85 29.80 -18.82
N PHE A 129 -4.27 30.76 -17.99
CA PHE A 129 -3.91 32.17 -18.11
C PHE A 129 -2.90 32.65 -17.07
N GLN A 130 -2.24 31.75 -16.33
CA GLN A 130 -1.17 32.16 -15.43
C GLN A 130 -0.04 32.87 -16.20
N PRO A 131 0.47 34.03 -15.72
CA PRO A 131 0.09 34.71 -14.48
C PRO A 131 -1.18 35.58 -14.63
N ILE A 132 -2.17 35.37 -13.74
CA ILE A 132 -3.43 36.13 -13.68
C ILE A 132 -3.69 36.61 -12.24
N THR A 133 -4.35 37.76 -12.08
CA THR A 133 -4.74 38.31 -10.78
C THR A 133 -6.15 37.87 -10.36
N ARG A 134 -6.44 37.98 -9.06
CA ARG A 134 -7.77 37.67 -8.50
C ARG A 134 -8.86 38.60 -9.02
#